data_AF-A0A2M8S7K0-F1
#
_entry.id   AF-A0A2M8S7K0-F1
#
_cell.length_a   1.000
_cell.length_b   1.000
_cell.length_c   1.000
_cell.angle_alpha   90.00
_cell.angle_beta   90.00
_cell.angle_gamma   90.00
#
_symmetry.space_group_name_H-M   'P 1'
#
loop_
_entity.id
_entity.type
_entity.pdbx_description
1 polymer ?
#
loop_
_entity_poly.entity_id
_entity_poly.type
_entity_poly.pdbx_seq_one_letter_code
_entity_poly.pdbx_strand_id
1 'polypeptide(L)'
;QAALAVLQGWTAQILNDPVEIDSRGYQSYTVLTLCRILYTLQHGSVASKPVAARWAQETLDQRWVPLIERAWIGRQNPGVKAQADEVHETLDLIRYTLECSQQFERTTEGR
;
A
#
# COMPACT_ATOMS: atom_id res chain seq x y z
N GLN A 1 0.70 8.30 16.51
CA GLN A 1 2.17 8.42 16.58
C GLN A 1 2.89 7.08 16.34
N ALA A 2 2.74 6.03 17.16
CA ALA A 2 3.52 4.77 16.98
C ALA A 2 3.26 4.02 15.65
N ALA A 3 2.00 3.88 15.23
CA ALA A 3 1.66 3.14 14.00
C ALA A 3 2.18 3.82 12.72
N LEU A 4 2.26 5.16 12.71
CA LEU A 4 2.77 5.88 11.56
C LEU A 4 4.29 5.81 11.46
N ALA A 5 4.99 5.88 12.60
CA ALA A 5 6.44 5.67 12.63
C ALA A 5 6.81 4.27 12.10
N VAL A 6 6.01 3.24 12.42
CA VAL A 6 6.19 1.89 11.87
C VAL A 6 5.97 1.88 10.36
N LEU A 7 4.91 2.53 9.84
CA LEU A 7 4.68 2.66 8.40
C LEU A 7 5.87 3.33 7.70
N GLN A 8 6.33 4.47 8.21
CA GLN A 8 7.44 5.23 7.65
C GLN A 8 8.73 4.41 7.64
N GLY A 9 9.06 3.75 8.75
CA GLY A 9 10.25 2.89 8.83
C GLY A 9 10.21 1.73 7.84
N TRP A 10 9.11 0.96 7.84
CA TRP A 10 8.93 -0.19 6.96
C TRP A 10 8.98 0.21 5.47
N THR A 11 8.28 1.28 5.09
CA THR A 11 8.27 1.74 3.70
C THR A 11 9.58 2.38 3.26
N ALA A 12 10.31 3.06 4.16
CA ALA A 12 11.65 3.58 3.86
C ALA A 12 12.63 2.46 3.53
N GLN A 13 12.55 1.30 4.21
CA GLN A 13 13.37 0.14 3.87
C GLN A 13 13.11 -0.33 2.44
N ILE A 14 11.84 -0.47 2.05
CA ILE A 14 11.45 -0.90 0.69
C ILE A 14 11.85 0.14 -0.37
N LEU A 15 11.71 1.43 -0.08
CA LEU A 15 12.11 2.51 -1.00
C LEU A 15 13.62 2.55 -1.22
N ASN A 16 14.42 2.23 -0.18
CA ASN A 16 15.87 2.20 -0.26
C ASN A 16 16.39 0.94 -0.98
N ASP A 17 15.73 -0.20 -0.78
CA ASP A 17 16.05 -1.45 -1.47
C ASP A 17 14.79 -2.14 -2.02
N PRO A 18 14.40 -1.84 -3.27
CA PRO A 18 13.22 -2.45 -3.88
C PRO A 18 13.30 -3.97 -4.03
N VAL A 19 14.48 -4.60 -3.87
CA VAL A 19 14.62 -6.06 -3.90
C VAL A 19 13.81 -6.74 -2.78
N GLU A 20 13.54 -6.01 -1.71
CA GLU A 20 12.72 -6.48 -0.60
C GLU A 20 11.37 -7.01 -1.08
N ILE A 21 10.75 -6.36 -2.07
CA ILE A 21 9.46 -6.75 -2.66
C ILE A 21 9.60 -7.51 -3.99
N ASP A 22 10.74 -8.14 -4.27
CA ASP A 22 10.94 -8.93 -5.49
C ASP A 22 10.14 -10.25 -5.50
N SER A 23 9.70 -10.72 -4.33
CA SER A 23 8.77 -11.86 -4.27
C SER A 23 7.32 -11.41 -4.49
N ARG A 24 6.59 -12.12 -5.36
CA ARG A 24 5.17 -11.82 -5.65
C ARG A 24 4.31 -11.85 -4.38
N GLY A 25 4.60 -12.78 -3.47
CA GLY A 25 3.90 -12.88 -2.19
C GLY A 25 4.05 -11.60 -1.35
N TYR A 26 5.28 -11.12 -1.16
CA TYR A 26 5.51 -9.94 -0.34
C TYR A 26 5.09 -8.65 -1.05
N GLN A 27 5.30 -8.52 -2.37
CA GLN A 27 4.75 -7.42 -3.16
C GLN A 27 3.22 -7.33 -3.02
N SER A 28 2.52 -8.46 -3.16
CA SER A 28 1.06 -8.51 -3.02
C SER A 28 0.62 -8.16 -1.59
N TYR A 29 1.36 -8.62 -0.59
CA TYR A 29 1.13 -8.24 0.80
C TYR A 29 1.30 -6.74 1.02
N THR A 30 2.35 -6.13 0.46
CA THR A 30 2.65 -4.70 0.55
C THR A 30 1.51 -3.88 -0.03
N VAL A 31 1.10 -4.15 -1.28
CA VAL A 31 -0.01 -3.44 -1.93
C VAL A 31 -1.30 -3.50 -1.10
N LEU A 32 -1.71 -4.69 -0.67
CA LEU A 32 -2.96 -4.85 0.08
C LEU A 32 -2.90 -4.24 1.49
N THR A 33 -1.70 -4.15 2.07
CA THR A 33 -1.50 -3.47 3.35
C THR A 33 -1.61 -1.96 3.19
N LEU A 34 -1.03 -1.39 2.12
CA LEU A 34 -1.18 0.02 1.77
C LEU A 34 -2.65 0.39 1.53
N CYS A 35 -3.44 -0.45 0.84
CA CYS A 35 -4.88 -0.21 0.70
C CYS A 35 -5.60 -0.12 2.05
N ARG A 36 -5.25 -0.98 3.03
CA ARG A 36 -5.84 -0.94 4.37
C ARG A 36 -5.44 0.30 5.15
N ILE A 37 -4.19 0.75 4.99
CA ILE A 37 -3.71 1.99 5.61
C ILE A 37 -4.47 3.17 5.05
N LEU A 38 -4.56 3.30 3.72
CA LEU A 38 -5.31 4.37 3.06
C LEU A 38 -6.79 4.37 3.49
N TYR A 39 -7.42 3.19 3.57
CA TYR A 39 -8.78 3.06 4.09
C TYR A 39 -8.89 3.60 5.52
N THR A 40 -7.94 3.24 6.38
CA THR A 40 -7.92 3.64 7.79
C THR A 40 -7.72 5.15 7.94
N LEU A 41 -6.84 5.76 7.13
CA LEU A 41 -6.65 7.22 7.10
C LEU A 41 -7.94 7.94 6.71
N GLN A 42 -8.70 7.39 5.77
CA GLN A 42 -9.95 7.99 5.29
C GLN A 42 -11.13 7.80 6.26
N HIS A 43 -11.26 6.63 6.90
CA HIS A 43 -12.46 6.25 7.66
C HIS A 43 -12.26 6.17 9.17
N GLY A 44 -11.03 6.28 9.66
CA GLY A 44 -10.70 6.11 11.08
C GLY A 44 -10.93 4.69 11.61
N SER A 45 -11.13 3.69 10.75
CA SER A 45 -11.40 2.29 11.12
C SER A 45 -10.63 1.30 10.24
N VAL A 46 -10.28 0.15 10.81
CA VAL A 46 -9.50 -0.87 10.10
C VAL A 46 -10.43 -1.83 9.36
N ALA A 47 -10.32 -1.88 8.04
CA ALA A 47 -11.02 -2.85 7.21
C ALA A 47 -10.23 -4.16 7.01
N SER A 48 -10.91 -5.20 6.53
CA SER A 48 -10.27 -6.42 6.01
C SER A 48 -9.58 -6.15 4.66
N LYS A 49 -8.65 -7.04 4.26
CA LYS A 49 -7.97 -6.93 2.95
C LYS A 49 -8.95 -6.82 1.75
N PRO A 50 -9.98 -7.68 1.58
CA PRO A 50 -10.91 -7.56 0.45
C PRO A 50 -11.68 -6.24 0.46
N VAL A 51 -12.15 -5.80 1.63
CA VAL A 51 -12.93 -4.56 1.74
C VAL A 51 -12.07 -3.35 1.38
N ALA A 52 -10.85 -3.28 1.92
CA ALA A 52 -9.94 -2.17 1.63
C ALA A 52 -9.45 -2.17 0.18
N ALA A 53 -9.17 -3.34 -0.41
CA ALA A 53 -8.77 -3.45 -1.81
C ALA A 53 -9.88 -2.96 -2.75
N ARG A 54 -11.12 -3.44 -2.52
CA ARG A 54 -12.28 -3.02 -3.30
C ARG A 54 -12.54 -1.52 -3.17
N TRP A 55 -12.54 -1.01 -1.94
CA TRP A 55 -12.67 0.44 -1.70
C TRP A 55 -11.60 1.24 -2.45
N ALA A 56 -10.35 0.78 -2.40
CA ALA A 56 -9.23 1.46 -3.06
C ALA A 56 -9.41 1.48 -4.59
N GLN A 57 -9.90 0.39 -5.18
CA GLN A 57 -10.22 0.32 -6.61
C GLN A 57 -11.37 1.26 -7.01
N GLU A 58 -12.36 1.45 -6.13
CA GLU A 58 -13.54 2.28 -6.39
C GLU A 58 -13.30 3.78 -6.13
N THR A 59 -12.33 4.13 -5.28
CA THR A 59 -12.17 5.50 -4.73
C THR A 59 -10.87 6.18 -5.12
N LEU A 60 -9.76 5.44 -5.24
CA LEU A 60 -8.48 6.04 -5.59
C LEU A 60 -8.38 6.28 -7.11
N ASP A 61 -7.31 6.95 -7.53
CA ASP A 61 -7.02 7.13 -8.95
C ASP A 61 -7.02 5.77 -9.69
N GLN A 62 -7.71 5.74 -10.84
CA GLN A 62 -7.90 4.54 -11.67
C GLN A 62 -6.58 3.85 -12.05
N ARG A 63 -5.45 4.57 -12.04
CA ARG A 63 -4.11 4.00 -12.29
C ARG A 63 -3.74 2.88 -11.33
N TRP A 64 -4.33 2.85 -10.13
CA TRP A 64 -4.02 1.82 -9.13
C TRP A 64 -4.80 0.52 -9.30
N VAL A 65 -5.92 0.56 -10.04
CA VAL A 65 -6.81 -0.60 -10.18
C VAL A 65 -6.06 -1.83 -10.70
N PRO A 66 -5.26 -1.74 -11.79
CA PRO A 66 -4.57 -2.92 -12.32
C PRO A 66 -3.55 -3.51 -11.33
N LEU A 67 -2.81 -2.67 -10.60
CA LEU A 67 -1.86 -3.11 -9.57
C LEU A 67 -2.58 -3.88 -8.45
N ILE A 68 -3.71 -3.35 -7.97
CA ILE A 68 -4.49 -3.95 -6.87
C ILE A 68 -5.07 -5.31 -7.30
N GLU A 69 -5.57 -5.41 -8.53
CA GLU A 69 -6.07 -6.68 -9.09
C GLU A 69 -4.96 -7.73 -9.18
N ARG A 70 -3.80 -7.35 -9.73
CA ARG A 70 -2.65 -8.24 -9.84
C ARG A 70 -2.14 -8.67 -8.46
N ALA A 71 -2.09 -7.78 -7.47
CA ALA A 71 -1.75 -8.11 -6.09
C ALA A 71 -2.78 -9.06 -5.46
N TRP A 72 -4.07 -8.89 -5.74
CA TRP A 72 -5.12 -9.74 -5.21
C TRP A 72 -4.97 -11.20 -5.68
N ILE A 73 -4.72 -11.38 -6.98
CA ILE A 73 -4.48 -12.67 -7.65
C ILE A 73 -3.12 -13.26 -7.22
N GLY A 74 -2.09 -12.42 -7.13
CA GLY A 74 -0.70 -12.79 -6.84
C GLY A 74 -0.49 -13.61 -5.58
N ARG A 75 -1.36 -13.44 -4.58
CA ARG A 75 -1.36 -14.24 -3.35
C ARG A 75 -1.51 -15.73 -3.57
N GLN A 76 -2.08 -16.15 -4.71
CA GLN A 76 -2.25 -17.56 -5.04
C GLN A 76 -0.92 -18.22 -5.45
N ASN A 77 0.02 -17.43 -5.96
CA ASN A 77 1.33 -17.89 -6.43
C ASN A 77 2.46 -17.07 -5.79
N PRO A 78 2.65 -17.11 -4.45
CA PRO A 78 3.53 -16.18 -3.76
C PRO A 78 5.02 -16.42 -4.04
N GLY A 79 5.39 -17.62 -4.50
CA GLY A 79 6.79 -18.03 -4.74
C GLY A 79 7.37 -17.58 -6.07
N VAL A 80 6.58 -16.93 -6.95
CA VAL A 80 7.12 -16.37 -8.20
C VAL A 80 7.71 -14.98 -7.96
N LYS A 81 8.58 -14.55 -8.86
CA LYS A 81 9.12 -13.19 -8.85
C LYS A 81 8.04 -12.18 -9.27
N ALA A 82 7.98 -11.04 -8.59
CA ALA A 82 7.15 -9.91 -8.99
C ALA A 82 7.67 -9.33 -10.31
N GLN A 83 6.77 -8.83 -11.16
CA GLN A 83 7.19 -8.18 -12.39
C GLN A 83 7.80 -6.81 -12.07
N ALA A 84 8.79 -6.38 -12.86
CA ALA A 84 9.50 -5.14 -12.58
C ALA A 84 8.56 -3.92 -12.58
N ASP A 85 7.60 -3.86 -13.49
CA ASP A 85 6.56 -2.83 -13.54
C ASP A 85 5.69 -2.83 -12.27
N GLU A 86 5.23 -4.00 -11.82
CA GLU A 86 4.47 -4.15 -10.57
C GLU A 86 5.26 -3.66 -9.35
N VAL A 87 6.58 -3.91 -9.31
CA VAL A 87 7.46 -3.38 -8.26
C VAL A 87 7.49 -1.85 -8.32
N HIS A 88 7.73 -1.25 -9.48
CA HIS A 88 7.75 0.22 -9.62
C HIS A 88 6.42 0.85 -9.23
N GLU A 89 5.28 0.31 -9.69
CA GLU A 89 3.96 0.78 -9.31
C GLU A 89 3.71 0.63 -7.79
N THR A 90 4.25 -0.41 -7.16
CA THR A 90 4.17 -0.59 -5.70
C THR A 90 4.95 0.50 -4.97
N LEU A 91 6.14 0.87 -5.46
CA LEU A 91 6.91 1.99 -4.90
C LEU A 91 6.16 3.32 -5.03
N ASP A 92 5.45 3.53 -6.14
CA ASP A 92 4.62 4.73 -6.31
C ASP A 92 3.43 4.74 -5.35
N LEU A 93 2.80 3.59 -5.12
CA LEU A 93 1.71 3.47 -4.14
C LEU A 93 2.22 3.71 -2.72
N ILE A 94 3.45 3.29 -2.40
CA ILE A 94 4.12 3.62 -1.13
C ILE A 94 4.25 5.14 -0.98
N ARG A 95 4.80 5.82 -1.99
CA ARG A 95 4.97 7.29 -1.96
C ARG A 95 3.63 8.01 -1.76
N TYR A 96 2.62 7.61 -2.54
CA TYR A 96 1.26 8.13 -2.39
C TYR A 96 0.70 7.92 -0.97
N THR A 97 0.89 6.73 -0.40
CA THR A 97 0.42 6.43 0.96
C THR A 97 1.11 7.31 2.01
N LEU A 98 2.42 7.55 1.86
CA LEU A 98 3.16 8.45 2.74
C LEU A 98 2.66 9.89 2.63
N GLU A 99 2.41 10.39 1.43
CA GLU A 99 1.85 11.73 1.20
C GLU A 99 0.48 11.90 1.88
N CYS A 100 -0.42 10.92 1.71
CA CYS A 100 -1.73 10.92 2.38
C CYS A 100 -1.59 10.91 3.90
N SER A 101 -0.64 10.14 4.43
CA SER A 101 -0.43 10.06 5.88
C SER A 101 0.04 11.39 6.48
N GLN A 102 0.93 12.10 5.79
CA GLN A 102 1.41 13.42 6.21
C GLN A 102 0.30 14.49 6.13
N GLN A 103 -0.58 14.41 5.12
CA GLN A 103 -1.76 15.29 5.02
C GLN A 103 -2.72 15.07 6.18
N PHE A 104 -2.92 13.81 6.58
CA PHE A 104 -3.74 13.45 7.74
C PHE A 104 -3.17 14.04 9.03
N GLU A 105 -1.87 13.87 9.30
CA GLU A 105 -1.22 14.42 10.50
C GLU A 105 -1.39 15.94 10.63
N ARG A 106 -1.11 16.69 9.54
CA ARG A 106 -1.29 18.15 9.52
C ARG A 106 -2.72 18.59 9.81
N THR A 107 -3.69 17.81 9.37
CA THR A 107 -5.12 18.11 9.61
C THR A 107 -5.53 17.83 11.05
N THR A 108 -4.89 16.84 11.69
CA THR A 108 -5.16 16.49 13.10
C THR A 108 -4.41 17.37 14.11
N GLU A 109 -3.22 17.88 13.77
CA GLU A 109 -2.46 18.79 14.65
C GLU A 109 -3.02 20.22 14.66
N GLY A 110 -3.78 20.61 13.63
CA GLY A 110 -4.47 21.89 13.56
C GLY A 110 -5.87 21.93 14.22
N ARG A 111 -6.30 20.84 14.88
CA ARG A 111 -7.56 20.75 15.64
C ARG A 111 -7.27 20.73 17.13
#